data_AF-A0A1G3A4L9-F1
#
_entry.id   AF-A0A1G3A4L9-F1
#
_cell.length_a   1.000
_cell.length_b   1.000
_cell.length_c   1.000
_cell.angle_alpha   90.00
_cell.angle_beta   90.00
_cell.angle_gamma   90.00
#
_symmetry.space_group_name_H-M   'P 1'
#
loop_
_entity.id
_entity.type
_entity.pdbx_description
1 polymer ?
#
loop_
_entity_poly.entity_id
_entity_poly.type
_entity_poly.pdbx_seq_one_letter_code
_entity_poly.pdbx_strand_id
1 'polypeptide(L)'
;MNRALRRGTVLVLLCLLLFRWGCGSMFRMPGKSHDGPLPQATAAQQHLAGQLQRDVASLADGIGQRNIWHSARYHRAAELIAARFEDLGYGVSRQPFRAHDQLCLNVIADRCGSDRRDEIVILGAHYDSLHGTVGANDNASGVAAILAIAAAAKDLRPRRSLRLIAFANEEPPFFQTELMGSLVYARQCKLRNEHIVAMVALDGLGCYSDQQGSQRYPFPVRWFLPSTANFIAFVGNTRSAPLVQQCIGSFRDHAQFPSEGGAVPPIVTGAGWSDHWAFWQVGYQAVLVTDTLPFRFAQYHTSADTPARIDYHRMARVVEGLTAMLVDLVNHAG
;
A
#
# COMPACT_ATOMS: atom_id res chain seq x y z
N MET A 1 -27.34 45.10 -15.68
CA MET A 1 -26.92 43.73 -15.27
C MET A 1 -27.67 43.34 -14.00
N ASN A 2 -28.54 42.32 -14.11
CA ASN A 2 -29.59 42.02 -13.13
C ASN A 2 -29.01 41.63 -11.75
N ARG A 3 -29.52 42.18 -10.64
CA ARG A 3 -28.99 41.91 -9.26
C ARG A 3 -29.04 40.41 -8.91
N ALA A 4 -30.02 39.69 -9.45
CA ALA A 4 -30.13 38.24 -9.32
C ALA A 4 -28.98 37.49 -10.03
N LEU A 5 -28.57 37.95 -11.22
CA LEU A 5 -27.46 37.37 -11.98
C LEU A 5 -26.13 37.55 -11.23
N ARG A 6 -25.88 38.74 -10.66
CA ARG A 6 -24.69 39.00 -9.83
C ARG A 6 -24.64 38.13 -8.57
N ARG A 7 -25.78 37.93 -7.88
CA ARG A 7 -25.87 37.05 -6.71
C ARG A 7 -25.62 35.59 -7.07
N GLY A 8 -26.15 35.12 -8.21
CA GLY A 8 -25.89 33.78 -8.74
C GLY A 8 -24.41 33.55 -9.06
N THR A 9 -23.77 34.49 -9.74
CA THR A 9 -22.32 34.40 -10.05
C THR A 9 -21.46 34.39 -8.79
N VAL A 10 -21.76 35.24 -7.80
CA VAL A 10 -21.04 35.27 -6.52
C VAL A 10 -21.18 33.95 -5.76
N LEU A 11 -22.39 33.36 -5.73
CA LEU A 11 -22.64 32.07 -5.08
C LEU A 11 -21.87 30.94 -5.77
N VAL A 12 -21.87 30.91 -7.11
CA VAL A 12 -21.11 29.91 -7.89
C VAL A 12 -19.59 30.05 -7.63
N LEU A 13 -19.07 31.28 -7.62
CA LEU A 13 -17.66 31.53 -7.33
C LEU A 13 -17.29 31.13 -5.89
N LEU A 14 -18.15 31.41 -4.91
CA LEU A 14 -17.98 30.96 -3.52
C LEU A 14 -17.98 29.43 -3.42
N CYS A 15 -18.91 28.76 -4.09
CA CYS A 15 -18.94 27.29 -4.13
C CYS A 15 -17.67 26.72 -4.79
N LEU A 16 -17.18 27.31 -5.87
CA LEU A 16 -15.93 26.90 -6.53
C LEU A 16 -14.70 27.14 -5.64
N LEU A 17 -14.67 28.24 -4.89
CA LEU A 17 -13.60 28.54 -3.92
C LEU A 17 -13.62 27.57 -2.74
N LEU A 18 -14.80 27.31 -2.16
CA LEU A 18 -14.97 26.33 -1.08
C LEU A 18 -14.63 24.91 -1.56
N PHE A 19 -14.99 24.56 -2.79
CA PHE A 19 -14.62 23.29 -3.41
C PHE A 19 -13.09 23.19 -3.62
N ARG A 20 -12.45 24.21 -4.19
CA ARG A 20 -10.98 24.25 -4.33
C ARG A 20 -10.26 24.21 -2.99
N TRP A 21 -10.77 24.92 -1.98
CA TRP A 21 -10.18 24.94 -0.65
C TRP A 21 -10.36 23.60 0.06
N GLY A 22 -11.57 23.03 0.03
CA GLY A 22 -11.88 21.72 0.57
C GLY A 22 -11.03 20.62 -0.08
N CYS A 23 -10.98 20.55 -1.41
CA CYS A 23 -10.12 19.60 -2.11
C CYS A 23 -8.63 19.89 -1.86
N GLY A 24 -8.19 21.15 -1.85
CA GLY A 24 -6.80 21.51 -1.58
C GLY A 24 -6.33 21.06 -0.19
N SER A 25 -7.22 21.08 0.82
CA SER A 25 -6.90 20.58 2.16
C SER A 25 -6.64 19.06 2.18
N MET A 26 -7.32 18.29 1.32
CA MET A 26 -7.18 16.83 1.24
C MET A 26 -5.82 16.39 0.71
N PHE A 27 -5.16 17.22 -0.10
CA PHE A 27 -3.85 16.94 -0.71
C PHE A 27 -2.69 17.69 -0.03
N ARG A 28 -2.96 18.43 1.06
CA ARG A 28 -1.92 19.15 1.80
C ARG A 28 -1.16 18.18 2.69
N MET A 29 0.09 17.90 2.32
CA MET A 29 0.96 16.93 2.98
C MET A 29 2.19 17.61 3.62
N PRO A 30 2.68 17.13 4.78
CA PRO A 30 3.86 17.69 5.45
C PRO A 30 5.16 17.39 4.69
N GLY A 31 6.21 18.14 4.99
CA GLY A 31 7.49 18.04 4.30
C GLY A 31 7.42 18.52 2.85
N LYS A 32 8.50 18.30 2.09
CA LYS A 32 8.56 18.58 0.65
C LYS A 32 8.77 17.26 -0.09
N SER A 33 7.97 17.04 -1.14
CA SER A 33 8.24 15.95 -2.08
C SER A 33 9.63 16.18 -2.72
N HIS A 34 10.39 15.10 -2.93
CA HIS A 34 11.66 15.21 -3.65
C HIS A 34 11.40 15.73 -5.06
N ASP A 35 12.20 16.71 -5.46
CA ASP A 35 12.16 17.32 -6.78
C ASP A 35 13.55 17.22 -7.44
N GLY A 36 13.57 17.09 -8.76
CA GLY A 36 14.78 16.88 -9.53
C GLY A 36 15.25 15.42 -9.62
N PRO A 37 16.45 15.19 -10.20
CA PRO A 37 16.95 13.84 -10.47
C PRO A 37 17.18 13.05 -9.18
N LEU A 38 16.94 11.74 -9.23
CA LEU A 38 17.26 10.85 -8.11
C LEU A 38 18.79 10.80 -7.94
N PRO A 39 19.30 10.86 -6.70
CA PRO A 39 20.74 10.70 -6.41
C PRO A 39 21.28 9.37 -6.96
N GLN A 40 22.60 9.20 -7.06
CA GLN A 40 23.18 7.90 -7.38
C GLN A 40 22.75 6.85 -6.32
N ALA A 41 22.46 5.62 -6.77
CA ALA A 41 22.06 4.55 -5.86
C ALA A 41 23.22 4.15 -4.93
N THR A 42 22.92 4.02 -3.64
CA THR A 42 23.88 3.49 -2.66
C THR A 42 24.09 1.99 -2.87
N ALA A 43 25.18 1.42 -2.32
CA ALA A 43 25.40 -0.03 -2.35
C ALA A 43 24.26 -0.81 -1.66
N ALA A 44 23.70 -0.25 -0.59
CA ALA A 44 22.55 -0.83 0.10
C ALA A 44 21.30 -0.84 -0.80
N GLN A 45 21.01 0.26 -1.49
CA GLN A 45 19.89 0.35 -2.46
C GLN A 45 20.07 -0.61 -3.64
N GLN A 46 21.31 -0.78 -4.15
CA GLN A 46 21.60 -1.75 -5.21
C GLN A 46 21.39 -3.20 -4.74
N HIS A 47 21.86 -3.53 -3.54
CA HIS A 47 21.63 -4.84 -2.95
C HIS A 47 20.15 -5.12 -2.73
N LEU A 48 19.42 -4.14 -2.19
CA LEU A 48 17.98 -4.19 -1.97
C LEU A 48 17.21 -4.37 -3.29
N ALA A 49 17.58 -3.65 -4.35
CA ALA A 49 16.98 -3.81 -5.67
C ALA A 49 17.15 -5.27 -6.18
N GLY A 50 18.34 -5.86 -6.02
CA GLY A 50 18.58 -7.25 -6.38
C GLY A 50 17.79 -8.25 -5.51
N GLN A 51 17.59 -7.96 -4.22
CA GLN A 51 16.74 -8.77 -3.35
C GLN A 51 15.27 -8.71 -3.79
N LEU A 52 14.73 -7.51 -4.00
CA LEU A 52 13.35 -7.30 -4.46
C LEU A 52 13.11 -8.00 -5.79
N GLN A 53 14.06 -7.93 -6.72
CA GLN A 53 13.97 -8.66 -8.00
C GLN A 53 13.87 -10.17 -7.81
N ARG A 54 14.68 -10.76 -6.92
CA ARG A 54 14.61 -12.20 -6.64
C ARG A 54 13.30 -12.60 -6.00
N ASP A 55 12.81 -11.80 -5.05
CA ASP A 55 11.58 -12.10 -4.33
C ASP A 55 10.35 -11.97 -5.24
N VAL A 56 10.28 -10.92 -6.07
CA VAL A 56 9.25 -10.79 -7.11
C VAL A 56 9.32 -11.95 -8.10
N ALA A 57 10.51 -12.28 -8.63
CA ALA A 57 10.67 -13.38 -9.58
C ALA A 57 10.26 -14.72 -8.97
N SER A 58 10.56 -14.97 -7.69
CA SER A 58 10.14 -16.18 -6.98
C SER A 58 8.61 -16.31 -6.92
N LEU A 59 7.90 -15.22 -6.64
CA LEU A 59 6.44 -15.20 -6.54
C LEU A 59 5.74 -15.21 -7.91
N ALA A 60 6.23 -14.41 -8.86
CA ALA A 60 5.60 -14.23 -10.17
C ALA A 60 6.03 -15.29 -11.18
N ASP A 61 7.32 -15.43 -11.46
CA ASP A 61 7.80 -16.39 -12.47
C ASP A 61 7.94 -17.81 -11.88
N GLY A 62 8.43 -17.93 -10.65
CA GLY A 62 8.67 -19.21 -9.98
C GLY A 62 7.39 -19.95 -9.60
N ILE A 63 6.44 -19.24 -8.99
CA ILE A 63 5.14 -19.82 -8.60
C ILE A 63 4.09 -19.66 -9.72
N GLY A 64 4.05 -18.51 -10.39
CA GLY A 64 3.03 -18.20 -11.39
C GLY A 64 1.81 -17.49 -10.80
N GLN A 65 0.64 -17.69 -11.41
CA GLN A 65 -0.62 -17.11 -10.93
C GLN A 65 -0.99 -17.64 -9.54
N ARG A 66 -1.31 -16.73 -8.61
CA ARG A 66 -1.55 -17.02 -7.19
C ARG A 66 -3.02 -16.77 -6.87
N ASN A 67 -3.91 -17.68 -7.25
CA ASN A 67 -5.33 -17.57 -6.94
C ASN A 67 -5.95 -18.94 -6.69
N ILE A 68 -7.18 -18.96 -6.16
CA ILE A 68 -7.84 -20.20 -5.73
C ILE A 68 -8.06 -21.21 -6.88
N TRP A 69 -8.13 -20.75 -8.13
CA TRP A 69 -8.23 -21.63 -9.31
C TRP A 69 -6.91 -22.35 -9.62
N HIS A 70 -5.81 -21.85 -9.06
CA HIS A 70 -4.49 -22.47 -9.03
C HIS A 70 -4.09 -22.83 -7.60
N SER A 71 -4.98 -23.54 -6.88
CA SER A 71 -4.86 -23.83 -5.43
C SER A 71 -3.47 -24.28 -4.97
N ALA A 72 -2.78 -25.16 -5.72
CA ALA A 72 -1.42 -25.58 -5.37
C ALA A 72 -0.40 -24.43 -5.37
N ARG A 73 -0.46 -23.53 -6.36
CA ARG A 73 0.41 -22.34 -6.46
C ARG A 73 0.06 -21.32 -5.39
N TYR A 74 -1.23 -21.13 -5.15
CA TYR A 74 -1.75 -20.23 -4.14
C TYR A 74 -1.29 -20.60 -2.72
N HIS A 75 -1.44 -21.87 -2.33
CA HIS A 75 -0.91 -22.36 -1.05
C HIS A 75 0.63 -22.35 -1.01
N ARG A 76 1.30 -22.64 -2.14
CA ARG A 76 2.76 -22.55 -2.21
C ARG A 76 3.27 -21.13 -1.97
N ALA A 77 2.56 -20.10 -2.43
CA ALA A 77 2.89 -18.72 -2.15
C ALA A 77 2.73 -18.39 -0.66
N ALA A 78 1.60 -18.76 -0.05
CA ALA A 78 1.38 -18.56 1.38
C ALA A 78 2.48 -19.23 2.23
N GLU A 79 2.81 -20.48 1.94
CA GLU A 79 3.86 -21.20 2.69
C GLU A 79 5.26 -20.67 2.41
N LEU A 80 5.57 -20.20 1.20
CA LEU A 80 6.83 -19.52 0.92
C LEU A 80 6.96 -18.24 1.75
N ILE A 81 5.91 -17.43 1.80
CA ILE A 81 5.91 -16.17 2.56
C ILE A 81 6.05 -16.46 4.07
N ALA A 82 5.30 -17.44 4.57
CA ALA A 82 5.37 -17.86 5.96
C ALA A 82 6.78 -18.33 6.35
N ALA A 83 7.37 -19.21 5.55
CA ALA A 83 8.74 -19.69 5.76
C ALA A 83 9.75 -18.52 5.78
N ARG A 84 9.60 -17.54 4.89
CA ARG A 84 10.50 -16.37 4.86
C ARG A 84 10.38 -15.49 6.11
N PHE A 85 9.18 -15.36 6.68
CA PHE A 85 9.02 -14.68 7.97
C PHE A 85 9.57 -15.51 9.14
N GLU A 86 9.38 -16.83 9.13
CA GLU A 86 9.91 -17.77 10.12
C GLU A 86 11.46 -17.75 10.14
N ASP A 87 12.09 -17.77 8.96
CA ASP A 87 13.56 -17.67 8.78
C ASP A 87 14.13 -16.34 9.32
N LEU A 88 13.31 -15.29 9.35
CA LEU A 88 13.65 -13.98 9.92
C LEU A 88 13.38 -13.89 11.43
N GLY A 89 12.91 -14.97 12.05
CA GLY A 89 12.66 -15.06 13.49
C GLY A 89 11.36 -14.40 13.96
N TYR A 90 10.39 -14.18 13.07
CA TYR A 90 9.07 -13.67 13.46
C TYR A 90 8.17 -14.79 14.00
N GLY A 91 7.24 -14.44 14.89
CA GLY A 91 6.18 -15.35 15.30
C GLY A 91 5.13 -15.43 14.20
N VAL A 92 5.09 -16.54 13.45
CA VAL A 92 4.19 -16.68 12.30
C VAL A 92 2.94 -17.49 12.65
N SER A 93 1.79 -16.94 12.28
CA SER A 93 0.49 -17.60 12.35
C SER A 93 -0.22 -17.52 11.01
N ARG A 94 -1.13 -18.47 10.78
CA ARG A 94 -1.95 -18.55 9.56
C ARG A 94 -3.40 -18.39 9.99
N GLN A 95 -4.14 -17.46 9.40
CA GLN A 95 -5.57 -17.30 9.65
C GLN A 95 -6.36 -18.01 8.53
N PRO A 96 -6.91 -19.20 8.79
CA PRO A 96 -7.68 -19.92 7.80
C PRO A 96 -9.09 -19.35 7.66
N PHE A 97 -9.58 -19.30 6.43
CA PHE A 97 -10.99 -19.09 6.11
C PHE A 97 -11.34 -19.81 4.80
N ARG A 98 -12.63 -19.90 4.47
CA ARG A 98 -13.11 -20.57 3.26
C ARG A 98 -13.67 -19.57 2.27
N ALA A 99 -13.29 -19.70 1.00
CA ALA A 99 -13.90 -19.00 -0.12
C ALA A 99 -14.16 -20.02 -1.25
N HIS A 100 -15.41 -20.13 -1.70
CA HIS A 100 -15.84 -21.14 -2.70
C HIS A 100 -15.30 -22.56 -2.41
N ASP A 101 -15.45 -23.01 -1.15
CA ASP A 101 -14.97 -24.30 -0.64
C ASP A 101 -13.45 -24.55 -0.71
N GLN A 102 -12.65 -23.53 -1.10
CA GLN A 102 -11.20 -23.55 -1.02
C GLN A 102 -10.73 -22.98 0.32
N LEU A 103 -9.74 -23.61 0.92
CA LEU A 103 -9.01 -23.07 2.06
C LEU A 103 -8.18 -21.87 1.59
N CYS A 104 -8.32 -20.75 2.29
CA CYS A 104 -7.57 -19.52 2.06
C CYS A 104 -6.86 -19.14 3.36
N LEU A 105 -5.66 -18.55 3.25
CA LEU A 105 -4.81 -18.26 4.41
C LEU A 105 -4.31 -16.82 4.33
N ASN A 106 -4.65 -15.99 5.32
CA ASN A 106 -3.78 -14.84 5.58
C ASN A 106 -2.55 -15.34 6.34
N VAL A 107 -1.37 -14.85 5.98
CA VAL A 107 -0.11 -15.16 6.66
C VAL A 107 0.28 -13.96 7.51
N ILE A 108 0.44 -14.15 8.81
CA ILE A 108 0.64 -13.09 9.79
C ILE A 108 1.94 -13.34 10.52
N ALA A 109 2.86 -12.38 10.48
CA ALA A 109 4.12 -12.40 11.19
C ALA A 109 4.15 -11.30 12.25
N ASP A 110 4.20 -11.70 13.51
CA ASP A 110 4.14 -10.82 14.66
C ASP A 110 5.49 -10.58 15.30
N ARG A 111 5.67 -9.34 15.78
CA ARG A 111 6.77 -8.92 16.64
C ARG A 111 6.21 -8.08 17.78
N CYS A 112 6.26 -8.63 18.99
CA CYS A 112 5.73 -7.99 20.18
C CYS A 112 6.46 -6.68 20.48
N GLY A 113 5.68 -5.64 20.82
CA GLY A 113 6.20 -4.40 21.36
C GLY A 113 6.78 -4.59 22.76
N SER A 114 7.64 -3.65 23.17
CA SER A 114 8.30 -3.65 24.48
C SER A 114 7.49 -2.93 25.55
N ASP A 115 7.01 -1.70 25.29
CA ASP A 115 6.35 -0.85 26.28
C ASP A 115 4.84 -0.62 25.99
N ARG A 116 4.46 -0.50 24.72
CA ARG A 116 3.07 -0.29 24.24
C ARG A 116 2.61 -1.47 23.40
N ARG A 117 2.80 -2.67 23.94
CA ARG A 117 2.53 -3.93 23.23
C ARG A 117 1.07 -4.09 22.75
N ASP A 118 0.13 -3.42 23.39
CA ASP A 118 -1.29 -3.47 23.02
C ASP A 118 -1.63 -2.55 21.82
N GLU A 119 -0.77 -1.57 21.51
CA GLU A 119 -0.86 -0.77 20.29
C GLU A 119 -0.23 -1.53 19.12
N ILE A 120 -1.00 -1.74 18.06
CA ILE A 120 -0.58 -2.55 16.91
C ILE A 120 -0.41 -1.66 15.66
N VAL A 121 0.76 -1.74 15.04
CA VAL A 121 1.03 -1.21 13.70
C VAL A 121 1.04 -2.36 12.71
N ILE A 122 0.19 -2.28 11.70
CA ILE A 122 0.09 -3.28 10.64
C ILE A 122 0.73 -2.74 9.37
N LEU A 123 1.59 -3.54 8.75
CA LEU A 123 2.03 -3.37 7.37
C LEU A 123 1.62 -4.63 6.59
N GLY A 124 0.91 -4.49 5.48
CA GLY A 124 0.48 -5.65 4.70
C GLY A 124 0.42 -5.41 3.21
N ALA A 125 0.32 -6.52 2.48
CA ALA A 125 0.14 -6.57 1.04
C ALA A 125 -0.62 -7.86 0.72
N HIS A 126 -1.50 -7.85 -0.28
CA HIS A 126 -2.07 -9.11 -0.74
C HIS A 126 -1.06 -9.90 -1.59
N TYR A 127 -1.13 -11.22 -1.48
CA TYR A 127 -0.23 -12.10 -2.22
C TYR A 127 -0.90 -12.81 -3.39
N ASP A 128 -2.23 -12.69 -3.53
CA ASP A 128 -2.92 -13.25 -4.67
C ASP A 128 -2.67 -12.44 -5.96
N SER A 129 -3.07 -13.02 -7.08
CA SER A 129 -3.05 -12.34 -8.38
C SER A 129 -4.30 -12.70 -9.17
N LEU A 130 -4.79 -11.75 -9.96
CA LEU A 130 -5.93 -12.01 -10.84
C LEU A 130 -5.70 -13.21 -11.76
N HIS A 131 -6.79 -13.87 -12.12
CA HIS A 131 -6.76 -14.90 -13.15
C HIS A 131 -6.19 -14.36 -14.47
N GLY A 132 -5.25 -15.08 -15.07
CA GLY A 132 -4.61 -14.71 -16.34
C GLY A 132 -3.33 -13.88 -16.21
N THR A 133 -2.95 -13.48 -14.99
CA THR A 133 -1.71 -12.73 -14.73
C THR A 133 -0.86 -13.37 -13.64
N VAL A 134 0.47 -13.24 -13.76
CA VAL A 134 1.42 -13.61 -12.71
C VAL A 134 1.56 -12.53 -11.64
N GLY A 135 0.99 -11.34 -11.87
CA GLY A 135 0.86 -10.30 -10.86
C GLY A 135 2.19 -9.86 -10.27
N ALA A 136 3.12 -9.43 -11.12
CA ALA A 136 4.47 -9.05 -10.68
C ALA A 136 4.45 -7.71 -9.95
N ASN A 137 3.92 -6.66 -10.57
CA ASN A 137 3.68 -5.41 -9.89
C ASN A 137 2.47 -5.54 -8.95
N ASP A 138 1.44 -6.26 -9.37
CA ASP A 138 0.16 -6.43 -8.68
C ASP A 138 -0.07 -7.90 -8.23
N ASN A 139 0.37 -8.32 -7.04
CA ASN A 139 1.08 -7.53 -6.05
C ASN A 139 2.27 -8.26 -5.42
N ALA A 140 3.00 -9.03 -6.24
CA ALA A 140 4.28 -9.59 -5.80
C ALA A 140 5.27 -8.50 -5.38
N SER A 141 5.17 -7.28 -5.92
CA SER A 141 5.97 -6.13 -5.52
C SER A 141 5.70 -5.71 -4.06
N GLY A 142 4.44 -5.61 -3.64
CA GLY A 142 4.07 -5.34 -2.24
C GLY A 142 4.54 -6.45 -1.30
N VAL A 143 4.38 -7.71 -1.69
CA VAL A 143 4.87 -8.85 -0.90
C VAL A 143 6.40 -8.85 -0.77
N ALA A 144 7.13 -8.59 -1.87
CA ALA A 144 8.58 -8.46 -1.82
C ALA A 144 9.03 -7.31 -0.91
N ALA A 145 8.29 -6.19 -0.93
CA ALA A 145 8.56 -5.06 -0.05
C ALA A 145 8.36 -5.40 1.43
N ILE A 146 7.25 -6.07 1.82
CA ILE A 146 7.05 -6.46 3.23
C ILE A 146 8.12 -7.45 3.70
N LEU A 147 8.58 -8.37 2.84
CA LEU A 147 9.67 -9.31 3.16
C LEU A 147 11.01 -8.59 3.35
N ALA A 148 11.32 -7.61 2.51
CA ALA A 148 12.53 -6.81 2.63
C ALA A 148 12.51 -5.92 3.89
N ILE A 149 11.37 -5.28 4.19
CA ILE A 149 11.17 -4.49 5.41
C ILE A 149 11.28 -5.37 6.65
N ALA A 150 10.71 -6.58 6.62
CA ALA A 150 10.86 -7.56 7.70
C ALA A 150 12.32 -7.94 7.94
N ALA A 151 13.09 -8.14 6.88
CA ALA A 151 14.51 -8.47 6.98
C ALA A 151 15.31 -7.30 7.60
N ALA A 152 15.02 -6.07 7.21
CA ALA A 152 15.65 -4.87 7.78
C ALA A 152 15.23 -4.61 9.25
N ALA A 153 14.00 -4.97 9.61
CA ALA A 153 13.45 -4.79 10.96
C ALA A 153 13.61 -6.02 11.88
N LYS A 154 14.32 -7.08 11.45
CA LYS A 154 14.39 -8.36 12.18
C LYS A 154 15.03 -8.27 13.57
N ASP A 155 15.86 -7.25 13.81
CA ASP A 155 16.52 -7.02 15.10
C ASP A 155 15.88 -5.86 15.87
N LEU A 156 14.89 -5.19 15.27
CA LEU A 156 14.15 -4.11 15.91
C LEU A 156 13.45 -4.62 17.17
N ARG A 157 13.53 -3.80 18.24
CA ARG A 157 12.76 -3.97 19.47
C ARG A 157 11.74 -2.83 19.54
N PRO A 158 10.61 -2.96 18.84
CA PRO A 158 9.69 -1.85 18.69
C PRO A 158 8.99 -1.55 20.03
N ARG A 159 8.54 -0.31 20.20
CA ARG A 159 7.71 0.09 21.34
C ARG A 159 6.31 -0.50 21.22
N ARG A 160 5.68 -0.32 20.06
CA ARG A 160 4.40 -0.91 19.66
C ARG A 160 4.58 -2.29 19.07
N SER A 161 3.54 -3.11 19.08
CA SER A 161 3.58 -4.39 18.36
C SER A 161 3.57 -4.13 16.85
N LEU A 162 4.50 -4.77 16.14
CA LEU A 162 4.55 -4.77 14.68
C LEU A 162 3.93 -6.07 14.16
N ARG A 163 2.97 -5.94 13.26
CA ARG A 163 2.36 -7.07 12.56
C ARG A 163 2.50 -6.90 11.05
N LEU A 164 3.14 -7.88 10.42
CA LEU A 164 3.33 -7.97 8.99
C LEU A 164 2.32 -8.99 8.45
N ILE A 165 1.57 -8.64 7.40
CA ILE A 165 0.51 -9.52 6.89
C ILE A 165 0.57 -9.66 5.38
N ALA A 166 0.58 -10.90 4.89
CA ALA A 166 0.25 -11.21 3.50
C ALA A 166 -1.22 -11.61 3.41
N PHE A 167 -2.04 -10.78 2.77
CA PHE A 167 -3.49 -10.98 2.65
C PHE A 167 -3.86 -11.89 1.48
N ALA A 168 -4.86 -12.73 1.71
CA ALA A 168 -5.46 -13.61 0.72
C ALA A 168 -6.64 -12.91 0.02
N ASN A 169 -6.86 -13.23 -1.26
CA ASN A 169 -8.11 -12.93 -1.98
C ASN A 169 -8.46 -11.44 -2.02
N GLU A 170 -7.51 -10.57 -2.31
CA GLU A 170 -7.79 -9.19 -2.64
C GLU A 170 -8.52 -9.10 -3.97
N GLU A 171 -8.12 -9.91 -4.95
CA GLU A 171 -8.52 -9.77 -6.34
C GLU A 171 -9.99 -10.17 -6.61
N PRO A 172 -10.63 -9.64 -7.68
CA PRO A 172 -11.93 -10.11 -8.13
C PRO A 172 -11.97 -11.64 -8.35
N PRO A 173 -13.03 -12.34 -7.93
CA PRO A 173 -14.33 -11.83 -7.47
C PRO A 173 -14.43 -11.52 -5.97
N PHE A 174 -13.33 -11.59 -5.21
CA PHE A 174 -13.34 -11.42 -3.75
C PHE A 174 -13.12 -9.98 -3.31
N PHE A 175 -12.55 -9.15 -4.18
CA PHE A 175 -12.35 -7.72 -3.98
C PHE A 175 -13.58 -7.02 -3.39
N GLN A 176 -13.38 -6.36 -2.25
CA GLN A 176 -14.41 -5.66 -1.48
C GLN A 176 -15.64 -6.51 -1.12
N THR A 177 -15.46 -7.82 -0.97
CA THR A 177 -16.50 -8.75 -0.49
C THR A 177 -16.18 -9.28 0.91
N GLU A 178 -17.14 -9.98 1.50
CA GLU A 178 -17.03 -10.68 2.79
C GLU A 178 -15.91 -11.74 2.82
N LEU A 179 -15.45 -12.18 1.65
CA LEU A 179 -14.43 -13.21 1.46
C LEU A 179 -13.03 -12.63 1.14
N MET A 180 -12.89 -11.30 1.14
CA MET A 180 -11.60 -10.62 1.04
C MET A 180 -10.81 -10.85 2.33
N GLY A 181 -9.58 -11.38 2.23
CA GLY A 181 -8.81 -11.81 3.40
C GLY A 181 -8.54 -10.69 4.39
N SER A 182 -8.27 -9.47 3.91
CA SER A 182 -8.10 -8.30 4.77
C SER A 182 -9.38 -7.92 5.53
N LEU A 183 -10.57 -8.11 4.96
CA LEU A 183 -11.85 -7.89 5.66
C LEU A 183 -12.15 -8.97 6.70
N VAL A 184 -11.90 -10.24 6.37
CA VAL A 184 -11.98 -11.36 7.32
C VAL A 184 -11.08 -11.09 8.53
N TYR A 185 -9.84 -10.67 8.26
CA TYR A 185 -8.86 -10.33 9.28
C TYR A 185 -9.28 -9.13 10.13
N ALA A 186 -9.62 -7.99 9.49
CA ALA A 186 -9.96 -6.76 10.18
C ALA A 186 -11.19 -6.91 11.09
N ARG A 187 -12.19 -7.69 10.68
CA ARG A 187 -13.36 -8.01 11.52
C ARG A 187 -12.99 -8.85 12.72
N GLN A 188 -12.10 -9.84 12.55
CA GLN A 188 -11.64 -10.63 13.70
C GLN A 188 -10.85 -9.76 14.69
N CYS A 189 -10.04 -8.81 14.22
CA CYS A 189 -9.40 -7.82 15.10
C CYS A 189 -10.44 -6.97 15.84
N LYS A 190 -11.48 -6.50 15.15
CA LYS A 190 -12.55 -5.71 15.77
C LYS A 190 -13.31 -6.50 16.84
N LEU A 191 -13.61 -7.77 16.59
CA LEU A 191 -14.25 -8.68 17.57
C LEU A 191 -13.37 -8.93 18.79
N ARG A 192 -12.04 -8.99 18.61
CA ARG A 192 -11.04 -9.11 19.69
C ARG A 192 -10.74 -7.78 20.38
N ASN A 193 -11.37 -6.69 19.95
CA ASN A 193 -11.11 -5.33 20.41
C ASN A 193 -9.61 -4.94 20.35
N GLU A 194 -8.92 -5.37 19.28
CA GLU A 194 -7.50 -5.05 19.09
C GLU A 194 -7.31 -3.55 18.82
N HIS A 195 -6.31 -2.95 19.46
CA HIS A 195 -6.00 -1.53 19.32
C HIS A 195 -4.99 -1.30 18.18
N ILE A 196 -5.50 -1.35 16.96
CA ILE A 196 -4.71 -1.04 15.75
C ILE A 196 -4.62 0.47 15.59
N VAL A 197 -3.41 1.02 15.81
CA VAL A 197 -3.13 2.47 15.74
C VAL A 197 -2.75 2.92 14.34
N ALA A 198 -2.28 2.00 13.49
CA ALA A 198 -1.96 2.26 12.10
C ALA A 198 -2.07 0.97 11.28
N MET A 199 -2.66 1.05 10.09
CA MET A 199 -2.56 0.04 9.05
C MET A 199 -2.06 0.66 7.76
N VAL A 200 -1.04 0.05 7.16
CA VAL A 200 -0.46 0.46 5.88
C VAL A 200 -0.56 -0.72 4.90
N ALA A 201 -1.31 -0.55 3.82
CA ALA A 201 -1.35 -1.48 2.69
C ALA A 201 -0.31 -1.08 1.64
N LEU A 202 0.47 -2.02 1.14
CA LEU A 202 1.40 -1.85 0.02
C LEU A 202 0.81 -2.52 -1.21
N ASP A 203 0.65 -1.77 -2.30
CA ASP A 203 0.00 -2.30 -3.50
C ASP A 203 0.51 -1.63 -4.78
N GLY A 204 1.24 -2.39 -5.59
CA GLY A 204 1.95 -1.88 -6.77
C GLY A 204 3.04 -0.89 -6.39
N LEU A 205 4.30 -1.28 -6.43
CA LEU A 205 5.42 -0.42 -6.01
C LEU A 205 6.52 -0.28 -7.07
N GLY A 206 6.27 -0.76 -8.29
CA GLY A 206 7.32 -1.07 -9.24
C GLY A 206 7.33 -0.25 -10.52
N CYS A 207 6.24 0.42 -10.90
CA CYS A 207 6.11 1.01 -12.23
C CYS A 207 6.23 2.54 -12.20
N TYR A 208 7.30 3.05 -12.83
CA TYR A 208 7.62 4.47 -12.86
C TYR A 208 7.96 4.99 -14.26
N SER A 209 7.60 6.24 -14.55
CA SER A 209 7.97 6.95 -15.77
C SER A 209 8.07 8.46 -15.54
N ASP A 210 9.17 9.06 -15.98
CA ASP A 210 9.35 10.52 -15.97
C ASP A 210 8.68 11.20 -17.18
N GLN A 211 8.04 10.44 -18.08
CA GLN A 211 7.37 11.01 -19.25
C GLN A 211 6.14 11.80 -18.85
N GLN A 212 6.00 13.02 -19.36
CA GLN A 212 4.79 13.82 -19.18
C GLN A 212 3.55 13.10 -19.74
N GLY A 213 2.48 13.02 -18.95
CA GLY A 213 1.23 12.34 -19.35
C GLY A 213 1.25 10.82 -19.21
N SER A 214 2.29 10.25 -18.59
CA SER A 214 2.35 8.84 -18.20
C SER A 214 1.39 8.48 -17.06
N GLN A 215 0.84 9.49 -16.37
CA GLN A 215 -0.16 9.34 -15.32
C GLN A 215 -1.52 9.88 -15.78
N ARG A 216 -2.59 9.10 -15.56
CA ARG A 216 -3.97 9.43 -15.97
C ARG A 216 -4.96 9.16 -14.85
N TYR A 217 -5.63 10.22 -14.40
CA TYR A 217 -6.65 10.12 -13.36
C TYR A 217 -8.05 10.44 -13.86
N PRO A 218 -9.08 9.88 -13.21
CA PRO A 218 -10.42 10.39 -13.35
C PRO A 218 -10.52 11.82 -12.82
N PHE A 219 -11.53 12.54 -13.31
CA PHE A 219 -11.95 13.80 -12.72
C PHE A 219 -12.51 13.55 -11.30
N PRO A 220 -12.24 14.41 -10.29
CA PRO A 220 -11.45 15.65 -10.31
C PRO A 220 -9.99 15.48 -9.85
N VAL A 221 -9.54 14.26 -9.52
CA VAL A 221 -8.20 13.96 -8.96
C VAL A 221 -7.07 14.51 -9.84
N ARG A 222 -7.27 14.50 -11.16
CA ARG A 222 -6.31 15.02 -12.17
C ARG A 222 -5.83 16.47 -11.94
N TRP A 223 -6.53 17.27 -11.14
CA TRP A 223 -6.16 18.67 -10.88
C TRP A 223 -5.20 18.85 -9.70
N PHE A 224 -5.01 17.80 -8.89
CA PHE A 224 -4.24 17.89 -7.64
C PHE A 224 -2.97 17.05 -7.67
N LEU A 225 -2.91 16.02 -8.53
CA LEU A 225 -1.76 15.13 -8.64
C LEU A 225 -0.95 15.37 -9.92
N PRO A 226 0.37 15.08 -9.92
CA PRO A 226 1.22 15.20 -11.09
C PRO A 226 0.77 14.30 -12.26
N SER A 227 1.02 14.76 -13.47
CA SER A 227 0.80 14.00 -14.72
C SER A 227 1.95 13.06 -15.08
N THR A 228 3.03 13.07 -14.31
CA THR A 228 4.17 12.14 -14.42
C THR A 228 4.00 10.98 -13.45
N ALA A 229 4.32 9.78 -13.91
CA ALA A 229 4.20 8.54 -13.16
C ALA A 229 5.48 8.22 -12.38
N ASN A 230 6.13 9.20 -11.75
CA ASN A 230 7.47 9.06 -11.14
C ASN A 230 7.50 9.21 -9.62
N PHE A 231 6.34 9.11 -8.98
CA PHE A 231 6.17 9.28 -7.54
C PHE A 231 5.48 8.07 -6.90
N ILE A 232 5.61 7.94 -5.57
CA ILE A 232 4.84 7.00 -4.75
C ILE A 232 3.70 7.72 -4.02
N ALA A 233 2.49 7.16 -4.05
CA ALA A 233 1.30 7.77 -3.47
C ALA A 233 1.00 7.23 -2.06
N PHE A 234 0.54 8.11 -1.17
CA PHE A 234 -0.04 7.77 0.14
C PHE A 234 -1.51 8.17 0.16
N VAL A 235 -2.42 7.20 0.13
CA VAL A 235 -3.85 7.43 -0.04
C VAL A 235 -4.62 6.96 1.19
N GLY A 236 -5.42 7.85 1.79
CA GLY A 236 -6.27 7.56 2.93
C GLY A 236 -7.68 8.09 2.73
N ASN A 237 -8.62 7.65 3.57
CA ASN A 237 -9.89 8.34 3.71
C ASN A 237 -9.74 9.60 4.59
N THR A 238 -10.75 10.46 4.62
CA THR A 238 -10.73 11.68 5.44
C THR A 238 -10.51 11.42 6.94
N ARG A 239 -10.99 10.28 7.47
CA ARG A 239 -10.75 9.88 8.87
C ARG A 239 -9.31 9.44 9.13
N SER A 240 -8.61 8.99 8.09
CA SER A 240 -7.20 8.57 8.15
C SER A 240 -6.25 9.71 7.78
N ALA A 241 -6.72 10.95 7.61
CA ALA A 241 -5.89 12.09 7.24
C ALA A 241 -4.67 12.30 8.16
N PRO A 242 -4.79 12.21 9.51
CA PRO A 242 -3.63 12.31 10.38
C PRO A 242 -2.59 11.22 10.12
N LEU A 243 -3.05 9.98 9.89
CA LEU A 243 -2.17 8.86 9.59
C LEU A 243 -1.49 9.01 8.22
N VAL A 244 -2.21 9.47 7.18
CA VAL A 244 -1.61 9.78 5.87
C VAL A 244 -0.50 10.81 6.03
N GLN A 245 -0.76 11.90 6.75
CA GLN A 245 0.21 12.97 6.99
C GLN A 245 1.42 12.46 7.78
N GLN A 246 1.20 11.64 8.80
CA GLN A 246 2.27 11.03 9.58
C GLN A 246 3.16 10.12 8.71
N CYS A 247 2.55 9.22 7.93
CA CYS A 247 3.27 8.30 7.05
C CYS A 247 4.09 9.04 5.99
N ILE A 248 3.46 9.95 5.22
CA ILE A 248 4.18 10.65 4.14
C ILE A 248 5.21 11.64 4.68
N GLY A 249 4.95 12.27 5.84
CA GLY A 249 5.91 13.16 6.49
C GLY A 249 7.17 12.41 6.87
N SER A 250 7.03 11.31 7.62
CA SER A 250 8.15 10.46 7.99
C SER A 250 8.86 9.88 6.76
N PHE A 251 8.12 9.41 5.74
CA PHE A 251 8.74 8.96 4.48
C PHE A 251 9.61 10.04 3.84
N ARG A 252 9.13 11.30 3.78
CA ARG A 252 9.88 12.43 3.19
C ARG A 252 11.10 12.85 4.01
N ASP A 253 11.10 12.60 5.32
CA ASP A 253 12.26 12.86 6.17
C ASP A 253 13.40 11.88 5.91
N HIS A 254 13.08 10.66 5.43
CA HIS A 254 14.06 9.58 5.21
C HIS A 254 14.39 9.31 3.73
N ALA A 255 13.49 9.64 2.80
CA ALA A 255 13.61 9.25 1.40
C ALA A 255 13.73 10.43 0.44
N GLN A 256 14.77 10.39 -0.40
CA GLN A 256 14.91 11.28 -1.55
C GLN A 256 14.19 10.67 -2.77
N PHE A 257 12.85 10.61 -2.68
CA PHE A 257 11.99 10.06 -3.73
C PHE A 257 10.68 10.86 -3.87
N PRO A 258 10.21 11.16 -5.09
CA PRO A 258 8.97 11.91 -5.27
C PRO A 258 7.80 11.17 -4.62
N SER A 259 7.02 11.87 -3.82
CA SER A 259 5.90 11.31 -3.07
C SER A 259 4.71 12.26 -3.08
N GLU A 260 3.52 11.71 -3.24
CA GLU A 260 2.27 12.47 -3.19
C GLU A 260 1.32 11.84 -2.19
N GLY A 261 0.45 12.64 -1.58
CA GLY A 261 -0.50 12.13 -0.61
C GLY A 261 -1.87 12.76 -0.74
N GLY A 262 -2.90 11.99 -0.38
CA GLY A 262 -4.28 12.43 -0.43
C GLY A 262 -5.15 11.73 0.60
N ALA A 263 -5.81 12.49 1.45
CA ALA A 263 -6.85 12.02 2.36
C ALA A 263 -8.23 12.40 1.82
N VAL A 264 -8.79 11.53 0.99
CA VAL A 264 -9.96 11.84 0.14
C VAL A 264 -11.23 11.12 0.62
N PRO A 265 -12.44 11.60 0.27
CA PRO A 265 -13.66 10.86 0.54
C PRO A 265 -13.64 9.46 -0.11
N PRO A 266 -14.15 8.40 0.54
CA PRO A 266 -14.16 7.05 -0.03
C PRO A 266 -14.87 6.89 -1.37
N ILE A 267 -15.75 7.84 -1.74
CA ILE A 267 -16.44 7.87 -3.04
C ILE A 267 -15.51 8.25 -4.20
N VAL A 268 -14.33 8.80 -3.92
CA VAL A 268 -13.35 9.10 -4.96
C VAL A 268 -12.81 7.79 -5.54
N THR A 269 -12.95 7.63 -6.86
CA THR A 269 -12.46 6.47 -7.61
C THR A 269 -10.98 6.20 -7.32
N GLY A 270 -10.64 4.95 -7.00
CA GLY A 270 -9.28 4.56 -6.61
C GLY A 270 -8.95 4.72 -5.12
N ALA A 271 -9.72 5.48 -4.35
CA ALA A 271 -9.37 5.76 -2.96
C ALA A 271 -9.35 4.51 -2.07
N GLY A 272 -10.28 3.59 -2.28
CA GLY A 272 -10.41 2.35 -1.51
C GLY A 272 -10.07 1.08 -2.30
N TRP A 273 -9.21 1.17 -3.32
CA TRP A 273 -8.85 0.02 -4.14
C TRP A 273 -7.60 -0.70 -3.65
N SER A 274 -7.67 -1.26 -2.44
CA SER A 274 -6.72 -2.25 -1.90
C SER A 274 -7.21 -2.71 -0.50
N ASP A 275 -6.38 -3.49 0.20
CA ASP A 275 -6.63 -4.06 1.54
C ASP A 275 -6.95 -3.03 2.63
N HIS A 276 -6.47 -1.79 2.53
CA HIS A 276 -6.75 -0.73 3.51
C HIS A 276 -8.24 -0.39 3.61
N TRP A 277 -9.01 -0.63 2.55
CA TRP A 277 -10.47 -0.46 2.54
C TRP A 277 -11.16 -1.30 3.60
N ALA A 278 -10.69 -2.54 3.81
CA ALA A 278 -11.27 -3.46 4.79
C ALA A 278 -11.21 -2.90 6.21
N PHE A 279 -10.10 -2.26 6.55
CA PHE A 279 -9.88 -1.63 7.85
C PHE A 279 -10.78 -0.41 8.04
N TRP A 280 -11.04 0.35 6.98
CA TRP A 280 -12.03 1.44 7.04
C TRP A 280 -13.44 0.93 7.35
N GLN A 281 -13.84 -0.23 6.82
CA GLN A 281 -15.19 -0.79 7.04
C GLN A 281 -15.46 -1.12 8.51
N VAL A 282 -14.41 -1.45 9.27
CA VAL A 282 -14.51 -1.79 10.70
C VAL A 282 -14.05 -0.65 11.62
N GLY A 283 -13.73 0.51 11.06
CA GLY A 283 -13.46 1.75 11.78
C GLY A 283 -11.99 1.95 12.22
N TYR A 284 -11.03 1.23 11.64
CA TYR A 284 -9.60 1.51 11.85
C TYR A 284 -9.09 2.54 10.84
N GLN A 285 -8.06 3.30 11.24
CA GLN A 285 -7.33 4.18 10.33
C GLN A 285 -6.37 3.35 9.47
N ALA A 286 -6.41 3.57 8.16
CA ALA A 286 -5.59 2.81 7.22
C ALA A 286 -5.19 3.66 6.02
N VAL A 287 -3.99 3.39 5.49
CA VAL A 287 -3.36 4.11 4.37
C VAL A 287 -2.91 3.09 3.33
N LEU A 288 -3.13 3.41 2.07
CA LEU A 288 -2.54 2.72 0.92
C LEU A 288 -1.26 3.43 0.50
N VAL A 289 -0.20 2.67 0.26
CA VAL A 289 1.01 3.11 -0.43
C VAL A 289 1.07 2.39 -1.77
N THR A 290 1.05 3.18 -2.86
CA THR A 290 0.92 2.62 -4.20
C THR A 290 1.63 3.48 -5.25
N ASP A 291 2.13 2.86 -6.29
CA ASP A 291 2.53 3.50 -7.53
C ASP A 291 1.32 3.93 -8.36
N THR A 292 0.09 3.78 -7.87
CA THR A 292 -1.18 4.17 -8.50
C THR A 292 -1.68 3.25 -9.63
N LEU A 293 -1.03 2.10 -9.84
CA LEU A 293 -1.51 0.95 -10.62
C LEU A 293 -2.35 1.34 -11.86
N PRO A 294 -3.70 1.24 -11.89
CA PRO A 294 -4.48 1.43 -13.12
C PRO A 294 -4.37 2.84 -13.69
N PHE A 295 -3.88 3.82 -12.92
CA PHE A 295 -3.70 5.19 -13.37
C PHE A 295 -2.39 5.43 -14.14
N ARG A 296 -1.45 4.48 -14.16
CA ARG A 296 -0.20 4.59 -14.96
C ARG A 296 0.23 3.32 -15.67
N PHE A 297 -0.12 2.15 -15.14
CA PHE A 297 0.42 0.88 -15.57
C PHE A 297 -0.54 0.20 -16.55
N ALA A 298 -0.25 0.32 -17.85
CA ALA A 298 -1.11 -0.22 -18.91
C ALA A 298 -1.21 -1.75 -18.91
N GLN A 299 -0.28 -2.45 -18.24
CA GLN A 299 -0.26 -3.91 -18.14
C GLN A 299 -0.96 -4.43 -16.86
N TYR A 300 -1.51 -3.55 -16.02
CA TYR A 300 -2.33 -3.91 -14.86
C TYR A 300 -3.44 -4.90 -15.25
N HIS A 301 -3.60 -5.98 -14.48
CA HIS A 301 -4.56 -7.06 -14.76
C HIS A 301 -4.40 -7.75 -16.13
N THR A 302 -3.21 -7.71 -16.74
CA THR A 302 -2.91 -8.42 -17.98
C THR A 302 -1.79 -9.43 -17.79
N SER A 303 -1.67 -10.40 -18.69
CA SER A 303 -0.54 -11.34 -18.71
C SER A 303 0.83 -10.68 -18.91
N ALA A 304 0.88 -9.39 -19.25
CA ALA A 304 2.10 -8.63 -19.40
C ALA A 304 2.61 -7.99 -18.10
N ASP A 305 1.86 -8.09 -16.99
CA ASP A 305 2.37 -7.74 -15.66
C ASP A 305 3.40 -8.79 -15.19
N THR A 306 4.64 -8.56 -15.59
CA THR A 306 5.77 -9.49 -15.46
C THR A 306 6.93 -8.83 -14.72
N PRO A 307 7.84 -9.61 -14.09
CA PRO A 307 8.95 -9.05 -13.33
C PRO A 307 9.85 -8.09 -14.13
N ALA A 308 9.90 -8.21 -15.45
CA ALA A 308 10.66 -7.34 -16.34
C ALA A 308 10.09 -5.90 -16.44
N ARG A 309 8.86 -5.66 -15.96
CA ARG A 309 8.20 -4.34 -15.99
C ARG A 309 8.50 -3.48 -14.77
N ILE A 310 9.10 -4.06 -13.73
CA ILE A 310 9.39 -3.37 -12.48
C ILE A 310 10.73 -2.64 -12.56
N ASP A 311 10.74 -1.36 -12.18
CA ASP A 311 11.93 -0.58 -11.89
C ASP A 311 12.38 -0.85 -10.44
N TYR A 312 13.18 -1.90 -10.27
CA TYR A 312 13.67 -2.33 -8.97
C TYR A 312 14.57 -1.28 -8.28
N HIS A 313 15.20 -0.38 -9.04
CA HIS A 313 16.05 0.65 -8.46
C HIS A 313 15.22 1.74 -7.78
N ARG A 314 14.11 2.17 -8.39
CA ARG A 314 13.16 3.09 -7.74
C ARG A 314 12.38 2.42 -6.63
N MET A 315 11.94 1.18 -6.86
CA MET A 315 11.26 0.38 -5.83
C MET A 315 12.15 0.23 -4.57
N ALA A 316 13.45 -0.03 -4.72
CA ALA A 316 14.37 -0.13 -3.58
C ALA A 316 14.44 1.17 -2.75
N ARG A 317 14.43 2.34 -3.38
CA ARG A 317 14.40 3.64 -2.67
C ARG A 317 13.10 3.82 -1.89
N VAL A 318 11.98 3.43 -2.49
CA VAL A 318 10.68 3.47 -1.82
C VAL A 318 10.68 2.52 -0.63
N VAL A 319 11.13 1.28 -0.80
CA VAL A 319 11.20 0.29 0.28
C VAL A 319 12.13 0.71 1.42
N GLU A 320 13.28 1.33 1.11
CA GLU A 320 14.18 1.91 2.11
C GLU A 320 13.48 3.02 2.91
N GLY A 321 12.80 3.94 2.23
CA GLY A 321 12.00 5.00 2.88
C GLY A 321 10.85 4.46 3.73
N LEU A 322 10.13 3.45 3.23
CA LEU A 322 9.04 2.79 3.96
C LEU A 322 9.55 2.02 5.18
N THR A 323 10.76 1.47 5.11
CA THR A 323 11.40 0.81 6.26
C THR A 323 11.61 1.83 7.39
N ALA A 324 12.20 2.99 7.08
CA ALA A 324 12.42 4.04 8.07
C ALA A 324 11.09 4.61 8.61
N MET A 325 10.10 4.81 7.73
CA MET A 325 8.75 5.21 8.12
C MET A 325 8.11 4.21 9.09
N LEU A 326 8.21 2.91 8.82
CA LEU A 326 7.68 1.89 9.71
C LEU A 326 8.37 1.92 11.09
N VAL A 327 9.70 2.10 11.10
CA VAL A 327 10.49 2.23 12.35
C VAL A 327 10.00 3.42 13.17
N ASP A 328 9.70 4.55 12.53
CA ASP A 328 9.11 5.70 13.22
C ASP A 328 7.72 5.36 13.77
N LEU A 329 6.83 4.77 12.97
CA LEU A 329 5.46 4.43 13.41
C LEU A 329 5.44 3.52 14.64
N VAL A 330 6.32 2.51 14.68
CA VAL A 330 6.36 1.56 15.80
C VAL A 330 7.06 2.12 17.05
N ASN A 331 7.79 3.24 16.93
CA ASN A 331 8.52 3.88 18.03
C ASN A 331 7.99 5.27 18.45
N HIS A 332 7.10 5.87 17.65
CA HIS A 332 6.60 7.24 17.85
C HIS A 332 5.95 7.41 19.21
N ALA A 333 6.40 8.37 20.02
CA ALA A 333 5.99 8.52 21.42
C ALA A 333 4.49 8.75 21.64
N GLY A 334 3.75 9.15 20.59
CA GLY A 334 2.35 9.54 20.68
C GLY A 334 2.25 11.03 20.91
#